data_AF-A0A960XWM3-F1
#
_entry.id   AF-A0A960XWM3-F1
#
_cell.length_a   1.000
_cell.length_b   1.000
_cell.length_c   1.000
_cell.angle_alpha   90.00
_cell.angle_beta   90.00
_cell.angle_gamma   90.00
#
_symmetry.space_group_name_H-M   'P 1'
#
loop_
_entity.id
_entity.type
_entity.pdbx_description
1 polymer ?
#
loop_
_entity_poly.entity_id
_entity_poly.type
_entity_poly.pdbx_seq_one_letter_code
_entity_poly.pdbx_strand_id
1 'polypeptide(L)'
;MTNMQTDYDVKLCLQRLRGRGGFLPKGALRSVMENWSLMVEPMRAELELLAQNPEESRKHSGNLSLYALYLVAYFKEKSCVESLCKILLHDGEWLDAWLDTTVEEDLCRIMAALLDAKQLRVLVDSRDVWWLGRATALEAMFILVMRGEYDREA
;
A
#
# COMPACT_ATOMS: atom_id res chain seq x y z
N MET A 1 17.38 -5.62 28.32
CA MET A 1 18.16 -5.94 27.11
C MET A 1 17.27 -6.28 25.90
N THR A 2 15.94 -6.13 26.00
CA THR A 2 14.97 -6.61 25.02
C THR A 2 14.70 -5.63 23.86
N ASN A 3 14.69 -4.31 24.10
CA ASN A 3 14.35 -3.32 23.05
C ASN A 3 15.40 -3.18 21.94
N MET A 4 16.70 -3.32 22.26
CA MET A 4 17.77 -3.09 21.29
C MET A 4 17.87 -4.21 20.24
N GLN A 5 17.49 -5.44 20.62
CA GLN A 5 17.44 -6.59 19.70
C GLN A 5 16.24 -6.47 18.76
N THR A 6 15.06 -6.09 19.30
CA THR A 6 13.85 -5.89 18.50
C THR A 6 14.02 -4.78 17.46
N ASP A 7 14.63 -3.65 17.83
CA ASP A 7 14.92 -2.56 16.89
C ASP A 7 15.91 -2.97 15.79
N TYR A 8 16.88 -3.81 16.11
CA TYR A 8 17.83 -4.36 15.15
C TYR A 8 17.12 -5.30 14.15
N ASP A 9 16.22 -6.15 14.65
CA ASP A 9 15.48 -7.11 13.83
C ASP A 9 14.50 -6.41 12.87
N VAL A 10 13.82 -5.35 13.31
CA VAL A 10 12.98 -4.51 12.44
C VAL A 10 13.83 -3.85 11.34
N LYS A 11 14.94 -3.22 11.69
CA LYS A 11 15.83 -2.56 10.71
C LYS A 11 16.36 -3.54 9.67
N LEU A 12 16.77 -4.74 10.09
CA LEU A 12 17.24 -5.78 9.18
C LEU A 12 16.12 -6.26 8.23
N CYS A 13 14.89 -6.41 8.74
CA CYS A 13 13.74 -6.75 7.90
C CYS A 13 13.48 -5.67 6.84
N LEU A 14 13.43 -4.40 7.24
CA LEU A 14 13.25 -3.28 6.31
C LEU A 14 14.36 -3.24 5.26
N GLN A 15 15.62 -3.41 5.66
CA GLN A 15 16.75 -3.43 4.73
C GLN A 15 16.61 -4.54 3.68
N ARG A 16 16.16 -5.74 4.08
CA ARG A 16 15.93 -6.85 3.15
C ARG A 16 14.79 -6.58 2.18
N LEU A 17 13.71 -5.96 2.65
CA LEU A 17 12.58 -5.56 1.81
C LEU A 17 12.92 -4.42 0.83
N ARG A 18 13.86 -3.54 1.19
CA ARG A 18 14.40 -2.52 0.28
C ARG A 18 15.25 -3.09 -0.85
N GLY A 19 15.72 -4.34 -0.72
CA GLY A 19 16.58 -4.98 -1.69
C GLY A 19 15.93 -5.02 -3.08
N ARG A 20 16.68 -4.56 -4.10
CA ARG A 20 16.25 -4.57 -5.52
C ARG A 20 16.61 -5.88 -6.25
N GLY A 21 16.93 -6.94 -5.50
CA GLY A 21 17.26 -8.24 -6.09
C GLY A 21 16.03 -8.83 -6.78
N GLY A 22 16.22 -9.52 -7.91
CA GLY A 22 15.13 -10.19 -8.65
C GLY A 22 14.50 -11.40 -7.94
N PHE A 23 14.69 -11.53 -6.62
CA PHE A 23 14.15 -12.62 -5.82
C PHE A 23 13.27 -12.07 -4.71
N LEU A 24 12.10 -12.69 -4.53
CA LEU A 24 11.18 -12.39 -3.43
C LEU A 24 11.86 -12.64 -2.07
N PRO A 25 11.96 -11.66 -1.16
CA PRO A 25 12.63 -11.78 0.14
C PRO A 25 11.74 -12.53 1.15
N LYS A 26 11.44 -13.80 0.87
CA LYS A 26 10.48 -14.64 1.62
C LYS A 26 10.71 -14.65 3.13
N GLY A 27 11.98 -14.68 3.55
CA GLY A 27 12.34 -14.66 4.97
C GLY A 27 11.94 -13.35 5.65
N ALA A 28 12.21 -12.21 5.01
CA ALA A 28 11.84 -10.90 5.55
C ALA A 28 10.32 -10.72 5.58
N LEU A 29 9.62 -11.11 4.51
CA LEU A 29 8.16 -11.05 4.46
C LEU A 29 7.52 -11.89 5.57
N ARG A 30 8.01 -13.12 5.78
CA ARG A 30 7.54 -13.98 6.87
C ARG A 30 7.75 -13.33 8.23
N SER A 31 8.95 -12.81 8.50
CA SER A 31 9.23 -12.14 9.77
C SER A 31 8.33 -10.93 10.00
N VAL A 32 8.03 -10.15 8.95
CA VAL A 32 7.09 -9.04 9.04
C VAL A 32 5.69 -9.52 9.37
N MET A 33 5.21 -10.57 8.71
CA MET A 33 3.88 -11.12 8.95
C MET A 33 3.75 -11.69 10.37
N GLU A 34 4.80 -12.33 10.90
CA GLU A 34 4.83 -12.88 12.25
C GLU A 34 4.92 -11.79 13.34
N ASN A 35 5.40 -10.60 13.00
CA ASN A 35 5.65 -9.50 13.95
C ASN A 35 4.94 -8.20 13.53
N TRP A 36 3.73 -8.32 12.95
CA TRP A 36 3.04 -7.18 12.32
C TRP A 36 2.91 -5.96 13.23
N SER A 37 2.59 -6.15 14.52
CA SER A 37 2.43 -5.04 15.48
C SER A 37 3.67 -4.15 15.62
N LEU A 38 4.87 -4.69 15.38
CA LEU A 38 6.13 -3.94 15.38
C LEU A 38 6.45 -3.30 14.03
N MET A 39 5.78 -3.76 12.97
CA MET A 39 6.02 -3.36 11.59
C MET A 39 5.01 -2.33 11.07
N VAL A 40 3.84 -2.18 11.71
CA VAL A 40 2.81 -1.18 11.32
C VAL A 40 3.42 0.21 11.18
N GLU A 41 4.10 0.69 12.21
CA GLU A 41 4.70 2.02 12.25
C GLU A 41 5.74 2.24 11.14
N PRO A 42 6.74 1.36 10.95
CA PRO A 42 7.64 1.41 9.80
C PRO A 42 6.95 1.39 8.43
N MET A 43 5.91 0.57 8.25
CA MET A 43 5.20 0.48 6.97
C MET A 43 4.39 1.75 6.70
N ARG A 44 3.75 2.31 7.74
CA ARG A 44 3.03 3.57 7.61
C ARG A 44 3.99 4.73 7.30
N ALA A 45 5.11 4.82 8.01
CA ALA A 45 6.13 5.84 7.76
C ALA A 45 6.67 5.77 6.32
N GLU A 46 6.82 4.57 5.77
CA GLU A 46 7.20 4.38 4.37
C GLU A 46 6.13 4.89 3.40
N LEU A 47 4.85 4.58 3.63
CA LEU A 47 3.76 5.07 2.79
C LEU A 47 3.55 6.59 2.94
N GLU A 48 3.79 7.15 4.12
CA GLU A 48 3.80 8.59 4.36
C GLU A 48 4.94 9.28 3.58
N LEU A 49 6.15 8.70 3.58
CA LEU A 49 7.27 9.20 2.79
C LEU A 49 6.94 9.16 1.29
N LEU A 50 6.37 8.05 0.81
CA LEU A 50 5.92 7.93 -0.58
C LEU A 50 4.87 8.97 -0.93
N ALA A 51 3.91 9.22 -0.04
CA ALA A 51 2.87 10.22 -0.23
C ALA A 51 3.41 11.65 -0.26
N GLN A 52 4.43 11.98 0.55
CA GLN A 52 4.95 13.36 0.69
C GLN A 52 6.07 13.67 -0.30
N ASN A 53 6.98 12.73 -0.52
CA ASN A 53 8.15 12.91 -1.37
C ASN A 53 8.42 11.65 -2.20
N PRO A 54 7.70 11.49 -3.32
CA PRO A 54 7.77 10.28 -4.13
C PRO A 54 9.16 10.01 -4.75
N GLU A 55 9.89 11.07 -5.10
CA GLU A 55 11.26 10.94 -5.62
C GLU A 55 12.24 10.43 -4.56
N GLU A 56 12.11 10.93 -3.33
CA GLU A 56 12.94 10.49 -2.19
C GLU A 56 12.63 9.03 -1.84
N SER A 57 11.35 8.66 -1.79
CA SER A 57 10.93 7.26 -1.61
C SER A 57 11.53 6.36 -2.70
N ARG A 58 11.46 6.74 -3.99
CA ARG A 58 12.07 5.94 -5.07
C ARG A 58 13.59 5.76 -4.91
N LYS A 59 14.30 6.74 -4.37
CA LYS A 59 15.74 6.66 -4.12
C LYS A 59 16.07 5.73 -2.94
N HIS A 60 15.34 5.83 -1.84
CA HIS A 60 15.71 5.18 -0.57
C HIS A 60 15.00 3.85 -0.30
N SER A 61 13.83 3.66 -0.87
CA SER A 61 12.93 2.59 -0.45
C SER A 61 13.07 1.32 -1.29
N GLY A 62 13.60 1.41 -2.51
CA GLY A 62 13.67 0.25 -3.41
C GLY A 62 12.28 -0.38 -3.55
N ASN A 63 12.12 -1.64 -3.15
CA ASN A 63 10.84 -2.35 -3.19
C ASN A 63 10.00 -2.23 -1.90
N LEU A 64 10.49 -1.51 -0.87
CA LEU A 64 9.83 -1.47 0.43
C LEU A 64 8.45 -0.83 0.39
N SER A 65 8.26 0.28 -0.32
CA SER A 65 6.97 0.96 -0.41
C SER A 65 5.91 0.09 -1.10
N LEU A 66 6.36 -0.73 -2.05
CA LEU A 66 5.51 -1.73 -2.69
C LEU A 66 5.10 -2.83 -1.70
N TYR A 67 6.06 -3.42 -0.99
CA TYR A 67 5.73 -4.41 0.04
C TYR A 67 4.85 -3.82 1.14
N ALA A 68 5.06 -2.55 1.51
CA ALA A 68 4.24 -1.84 2.47
C ALA A 68 2.78 -1.83 2.02
N LEU A 69 2.47 -1.45 0.77
CA LEU A 69 1.11 -1.49 0.22
C LEU A 69 0.45 -2.88 0.36
N TYR A 70 1.14 -3.92 -0.07
CA TYR A 70 0.61 -5.29 0.00
C TYR A 70 0.40 -5.75 1.44
N LEU A 71 1.34 -5.46 2.34
CA LEU A 71 1.27 -5.87 3.73
C LEU A 71 0.16 -5.13 4.48
N VAL A 72 0.02 -3.81 4.29
CA VAL A 72 -1.08 -3.06 4.92
C VAL A 72 -2.44 -3.52 4.39
N ALA A 73 -2.55 -3.89 3.12
CA ALA A 73 -3.75 -4.48 2.55
C ALA A 73 -4.04 -5.86 3.15
N TYR A 74 -3.02 -6.72 3.24
CA TYR A 74 -3.14 -8.07 3.82
C TYR A 74 -3.66 -8.01 5.27
N PHE A 75 -3.12 -7.11 6.08
CA PHE A 75 -3.55 -6.91 7.47
C PHE A 75 -4.75 -5.97 7.63
N LYS A 76 -5.28 -5.42 6.52
CA LYS A 76 -6.37 -4.43 6.51
C LYS A 76 -6.09 -3.23 7.43
N GLU A 77 -4.85 -2.76 7.47
CA GLU A 77 -4.36 -1.73 8.39
C GLU A 77 -4.90 -0.35 8.01
N LYS A 78 -6.00 0.06 8.66
CA LYS A 78 -6.73 1.28 8.34
C LYS A 78 -5.96 2.56 8.65
N SER A 79 -4.94 2.51 9.51
CA SER A 79 -4.09 3.68 9.79
C SER A 79 -3.30 4.17 8.56
N CYS A 80 -3.22 3.37 7.49
CA CYS A 80 -2.52 3.72 6.25
C CYS A 80 -3.44 4.29 5.15
N VAL A 81 -4.75 4.41 5.40
CA VAL A 81 -5.74 4.87 4.40
C VAL A 81 -5.43 6.28 3.89
N GLU A 82 -5.07 7.20 4.79
CA GLU A 82 -4.77 8.58 4.41
C GLU A 82 -3.56 8.63 3.47
N SER A 83 -2.50 7.89 3.77
CA SER A 83 -1.30 7.81 2.93
C SER A 83 -1.64 7.24 1.55
N LEU A 84 -2.44 6.18 1.49
CA LEU A 84 -2.90 5.61 0.22
C LEU A 84 -3.69 6.64 -0.61
N CYS A 85 -4.63 7.36 -0.01
CA CYS A 85 -5.40 8.37 -0.72
C CYS A 85 -4.50 9.49 -1.25
N LYS A 86 -3.50 9.94 -0.49
CA LYS A 86 -2.52 10.94 -0.95
C LYS A 86 -1.66 10.41 -2.10
N ILE A 87 -1.25 9.14 -2.05
CA ILE A 87 -0.51 8.50 -3.14
C ILE A 87 -1.33 8.52 -4.44
N LEU A 88 -2.62 8.18 -4.37
CA LEU A 88 -3.52 8.16 -5.53
C LEU A 88 -3.84 9.55 -6.11
N LEU A 89 -3.48 10.64 -5.41
CA LEU A 89 -3.63 12.02 -5.86
C LEU A 89 -2.37 12.57 -6.54
N HIS A 90 -1.28 11.79 -6.60
CA HIS A 90 -0.11 12.18 -7.40
C HIS A 90 -0.42 12.16 -8.90
N ASP A 91 0.46 12.79 -9.67
CA ASP A 91 0.33 12.83 -11.11
C ASP A 91 0.38 11.42 -11.73
N GLY A 92 -0.34 11.27 -12.83
CA GLY A 92 -0.49 9.97 -13.49
C GLY A 92 0.79 9.40 -14.05
N GLU A 93 1.69 10.23 -14.57
CA GLU A 93 2.96 9.77 -15.14
C GLU A 93 3.87 9.21 -14.03
N TRP A 94 3.84 9.81 -12.85
CA TRP A 94 4.52 9.31 -11.68
C TRP A 94 3.92 7.98 -11.21
N LEU A 95 2.59 7.90 -11.13
CA LEU A 95 1.90 6.66 -10.75
C LEU A 95 2.20 5.53 -11.74
N ASP A 96 2.15 5.79 -13.04
CA ASP A 96 2.52 4.83 -14.10
C ASP A 96 3.96 4.34 -13.91
N ALA A 97 4.90 5.28 -13.73
CA ALA A 97 6.31 4.94 -13.58
C ALA A 97 6.63 4.22 -12.26
N TRP A 98 5.79 4.37 -11.24
CA TRP A 98 6.00 3.77 -9.92
C TRP A 98 5.26 2.45 -9.75
N LEU A 99 4.01 2.36 -10.20
CA LEU A 99 3.16 1.21 -9.94
C LEU A 99 3.73 -0.04 -10.59
N ASP A 100 4.38 0.00 -11.76
CA ASP A 100 4.66 -1.24 -12.50
C ASP A 100 3.35 -2.03 -12.78
N THR A 101 3.38 -2.81 -13.85
CA THR A 101 2.16 -3.47 -14.38
C THR A 101 1.53 -4.40 -13.34
N THR A 102 2.36 -5.06 -12.51
CA THR A 102 1.88 -6.01 -11.49
C THR A 102 1.09 -5.34 -10.36
N VAL A 103 1.44 -4.11 -9.99
CA VAL A 103 0.79 -3.42 -8.86
C VAL A 103 -0.46 -2.70 -9.33
N GLU A 104 -0.46 -2.22 -10.56
CA GLU A 104 -1.67 -1.76 -11.25
C GLU A 104 -2.76 -2.84 -11.21
N GLU A 105 -2.43 -4.09 -11.52
CA GLU A 105 -3.39 -5.21 -11.50
C GLU A 105 -3.95 -5.56 -10.11
N ASP A 106 -3.17 -5.32 -9.04
CA ASP A 106 -3.57 -5.64 -7.66
C ASP A 106 -4.11 -4.43 -6.88
N LEU A 107 -3.99 -3.22 -7.42
CA LEU A 107 -4.36 -1.99 -6.71
C LEU A 107 -5.85 -1.99 -6.32
N CYS A 108 -6.73 -2.58 -7.14
CA CYS A 108 -8.16 -2.69 -6.79
C CYS A 108 -8.39 -3.57 -5.55
N ARG A 109 -7.58 -4.62 -5.37
CA ARG A 109 -7.63 -5.50 -4.19
C ARG A 109 -7.09 -4.79 -2.96
N ILE A 110 -6.03 -4.00 -3.12
CA ILE A 110 -5.46 -3.16 -2.06
C ILE A 110 -6.50 -2.14 -1.60
N MET A 111 -7.10 -1.42 -2.54
CA MET A 111 -8.16 -0.44 -2.26
C MET A 111 -9.37 -1.10 -1.60
N ALA A 112 -9.85 -2.24 -2.09
CA ALA A 112 -10.98 -2.96 -1.49
C ALA A 112 -10.66 -3.53 -0.09
N ALA A 113 -9.39 -3.75 0.26
CA ALA A 113 -9.02 -4.17 1.60
C ALA A 113 -9.01 -2.99 2.60
N LEU A 114 -8.67 -1.80 2.12
CA LEU A 114 -8.39 -0.63 2.96
C LEU A 114 -9.53 0.39 3.00
N LEU A 115 -10.25 0.57 1.92
CA LEU A 115 -11.27 1.60 1.75
C LEU A 115 -12.68 1.00 1.86
N ASP A 116 -13.60 1.78 2.42
CA ASP A 116 -15.04 1.47 2.36
C ASP A 116 -15.68 1.98 1.06
N ALA A 117 -16.93 1.58 0.81
CA ALA A 117 -17.66 1.95 -0.40
C ALA A 117 -17.86 3.47 -0.55
N LYS A 118 -17.95 4.22 0.56
CA LYS A 118 -18.12 5.68 0.54
C LYS A 118 -16.82 6.35 0.12
N GLN A 119 -15.68 5.90 0.65
CA GLN A 119 -14.35 6.38 0.27
C GLN A 119 -14.05 6.06 -1.19
N LEU A 120 -14.37 4.86 -1.65
CA LEU A 120 -14.21 4.47 -3.05
C LEU A 120 -15.08 5.32 -3.98
N ARG A 121 -16.35 5.58 -3.61
CA ARG A 121 -17.23 6.48 -4.37
C ARG A 121 -16.62 7.88 -4.52
N VAL A 122 -16.07 8.43 -3.45
CA VAL A 122 -15.39 9.74 -3.50
C VAL A 122 -14.23 9.74 -4.48
N LEU A 123 -13.44 8.67 -4.54
CA LEU A 123 -12.34 8.55 -5.50
C LEU A 123 -12.85 8.46 -6.94
N VAL A 124 -13.88 7.65 -7.19
CA VAL A 124 -14.51 7.51 -8.52
C VAL A 124 -15.01 8.86 -9.06
N ASP A 125 -15.65 9.65 -8.19
CA ASP A 125 -16.29 10.91 -8.57
C ASP A 125 -15.31 12.10 -8.61
N SER A 126 -14.11 11.96 -8.02
CA SER A 126 -13.10 13.02 -8.00
C SER A 126 -12.49 13.24 -9.38
N ARG A 127 -12.30 14.50 -9.79
CA ARG A 127 -11.56 14.83 -11.02
C ARG A 127 -10.06 14.98 -10.79
N ASP A 128 -9.65 15.09 -9.54
CA ASP A 128 -8.26 15.27 -9.13
C ASP A 128 -7.53 13.91 -9.03
N VAL A 129 -8.27 12.81 -8.96
CA VAL A 129 -7.72 11.46 -9.01
C VAL A 129 -7.45 11.06 -10.46
N TRP A 130 -6.24 10.56 -10.70
CA TRP A 130 -5.83 10.08 -12.02
C TRP A 130 -6.77 8.97 -12.55
N TRP A 131 -6.93 8.88 -13.88
CA TRP A 131 -7.96 8.06 -14.50
C TRP A 131 -7.88 6.58 -14.10
N LEU A 132 -6.67 6.02 -13.97
CA LEU A 132 -6.50 4.65 -13.53
C LEU A 132 -6.95 4.50 -12.08
N GLY A 133 -6.55 5.41 -11.18
CA GLY A 133 -6.99 5.39 -9.78
C GLY A 133 -8.51 5.39 -9.62
N ARG A 134 -9.24 6.07 -10.52
CA ARG A 134 -10.71 6.06 -10.56
C ARG A 134 -11.27 4.74 -11.10
N ALA A 135 -10.68 4.21 -12.17
CA ALA A 135 -11.05 2.90 -12.72
C ALA A 135 -10.84 1.80 -11.68
N THR A 136 -9.69 1.79 -11.02
CA THR A 136 -9.34 0.86 -9.96
C THR A 136 -10.24 1.02 -8.73
N ALA A 137 -10.65 2.24 -8.37
CA ALA A 137 -11.63 2.46 -7.31
C ALA A 137 -12.99 1.83 -7.65
N LEU A 138 -13.44 1.95 -8.91
CA LEU A 138 -14.66 1.32 -9.39
C LEU A 138 -14.56 -0.22 -9.33
N GLU A 139 -13.44 -0.79 -9.75
CA GLU A 139 -13.16 -2.23 -9.61
C GLU A 139 -13.15 -2.69 -8.15
N ALA A 140 -12.56 -1.89 -7.25
CA ALA A 140 -12.58 -2.15 -5.83
C ALA A 140 -14.03 -2.17 -5.28
N MET A 141 -14.91 -1.29 -5.76
CA MET A 141 -16.34 -1.33 -5.40
C MET A 141 -16.99 -2.64 -5.83
N PHE A 142 -16.68 -3.15 -7.04
CA PHE A 142 -17.17 -4.46 -7.48
C PHE A 142 -16.68 -5.59 -6.54
N ILE A 143 -15.44 -5.53 -6.08
CA ILE A 143 -14.93 -6.49 -5.09
C ILE A 143 -15.74 -6.43 -3.79
N LEU A 144 -16.08 -5.23 -3.29
CA LEU A 144 -16.91 -5.09 -2.09
C LEU A 144 -18.32 -5.68 -2.28
N VAL A 145 -18.94 -5.47 -3.44
CA VAL A 145 -20.24 -6.08 -3.78
C VAL A 145 -20.13 -7.60 -3.79
N MET A 146 -19.12 -8.15 -4.45
CA MET A 146 -18.91 -9.60 -4.54
C MET A 146 -18.63 -10.25 -3.17
N ARG A 147 -18.09 -9.49 -2.21
CA ARG A 147 -17.89 -9.93 -0.82
C ARG A 147 -19.12 -9.74 0.07
N GLY A 148 -20.18 -9.09 -0.42
CA GLY A 148 -21.34 -8.72 0.40
C GLY A 148 -21.06 -7.58 1.39
N GLU A 149 -19.98 -6.82 1.18
CA GLU A 149 -19.57 -5.70 2.04
C GLU A 149 -20.19 -4.36 1.58
N TYR A 150 -20.80 -4.33 0.39
CA TYR A 150 -21.54 -3.20 -0.14
C TYR A 150 -22.78 -3.71 -0.90
N ASP A 151 -23.94 -3.15 -0.58
CA ASP A 151 -25.17 -3.40 -1.34
C ASP A 151 -25.26 -2.38 -2.48
N ARG A 152 -25.41 -2.88 -3.71
CA ARG A 152 -25.55 -2.06 -4.91
C ARG A 152 -26.95 -1.45 -5.02
N GLU A 153 -27.95 -2.10 -4.43
CA GLU A 153 -29.38 -1.75 -4.56
C GLU A 153 -29.91 -0.96 -3.36
N ALA A 154 -29.11 -0.80 -2.31
CA ALA A 154 -29.41 0.04 -1.15
C ALA A 154 -29.21 1.54 -1.44
#